data_AF-A0A9N9ANK7-F1
#
_entry.id   AF-A0A9N9ANK7-F1
#
_cell.length_a   1.000
_cell.length_b   1.000
_cell.length_c   1.000
_cell.angle_alpha   90.00
_cell.angle_beta   90.00
_cell.angle_gamma   90.00
#
_symmetry.space_group_name_H-M   'P 1'
#
loop_
_entity.id
_entity.type
_entity.pdbx_description
1 polymer ?
#
loop_
_entity_poly.entity_id
_entity_poly.type
_entity_poly.pdbx_seq_one_letter_code
_entity_poly.pdbx_strand_id
1 'polypeptide(L)'
;MAFLQSKLSDIYGLVQFLFQRRVNELADRERFAIVLVIAPNVAWLNQHGWPAYYTVMDLFATYGLCPNQRRDNNSRCLFYFRGVYELFKVRDAIRNNMLAPTAFGVPLSCRTNCNPTVQMEPIGEAWILSKISTYDAGRDDHFFMI
;
A
#
# COMPACT_ATOMS: atom_id res chain seq x y z
N MET A 1 -9.18 -6.92 29.30
CA MET A 1 -8.61 -7.45 28.04
C MET A 1 -9.65 -7.53 26.91
N ALA A 2 -10.86 -8.08 27.13
CA ALA A 2 -11.89 -8.23 26.07
C ALA A 2 -12.45 -6.90 25.47
N PHE A 3 -12.47 -5.81 26.24
CA PHE A 3 -13.03 -4.52 25.82
C PHE A 3 -12.19 -3.76 24.78
N LEU A 4 -10.88 -3.99 24.75
CA LEU A 4 -9.97 -3.37 23.77
C LEU A 4 -10.01 -4.11 22.42
N GLN A 5 -10.21 -5.44 22.44
CA GLN A 5 -10.37 -6.24 21.22
C GLN A 5 -11.67 -5.90 20.48
N SER A 6 -12.79 -5.66 21.19
CA SER A 6 -14.05 -5.29 20.53
C SER A 6 -13.99 -3.91 19.87
N LYS A 7 -13.35 -2.92 20.51
CA LYS A 7 -13.15 -1.59 19.91
C LYS A 7 -12.20 -1.62 18.71
N LEU A 8 -11.18 -2.48 18.74
CA LEU A 8 -10.30 -2.67 17.58
C LEU A 8 -11.05 -3.35 16.43
N SER A 9 -11.84 -4.40 16.67
CA SER A 9 -12.68 -5.02 15.63
C SER A 9 -13.72 -4.05 15.06
N ASP A 10 -14.27 -3.15 15.87
CA ASP A 10 -15.21 -2.12 15.42
C ASP A 10 -14.51 -1.05 14.54
N ILE A 11 -13.26 -0.70 14.84
CA ILE A 11 -12.45 0.21 14.00
C ILE A 11 -12.06 -0.48 12.69
N TYR A 12 -11.63 -1.74 12.72
CA TYR A 12 -11.35 -2.52 11.51
C TYR A 12 -12.61 -2.70 10.66
N GLY A 13 -13.76 -2.98 11.28
CA GLY A 13 -15.05 -3.08 10.59
C GLY A 13 -15.52 -1.75 10.00
N LEU A 14 -15.32 -0.63 10.71
CA LEU A 14 -15.65 0.70 10.23
C LEU A 14 -14.72 1.15 9.10
N VAL A 15 -13.41 0.88 9.22
CA VAL A 15 -12.43 1.13 8.16
C VAL A 15 -12.79 0.29 6.94
N GLN A 16 -13.07 -1.01 7.11
CA GLN A 16 -13.47 -1.91 6.04
C GLN A 16 -14.82 -1.53 5.40
N PHE A 17 -15.77 -1.00 6.19
CA PHE A 17 -17.04 -0.47 5.70
C PHE A 17 -16.88 0.84 4.91
N LEU A 18 -16.15 1.82 5.45
CA LEU A 18 -15.86 3.08 4.77
C LEU A 18 -15.00 2.85 3.52
N PHE A 19 -14.11 1.87 3.58
CA PHE A 19 -13.31 1.35 2.48
C PHE A 19 -14.20 0.71 1.42
N GLN A 20 -15.09 -0.23 1.78
CA GLN A 20 -16.02 -0.85 0.84
C GLN A 20 -16.96 0.17 0.20
N ARG A 21 -17.44 1.14 0.99
CA ARG A 21 -18.27 2.24 0.49
C ARG A 21 -17.51 3.10 -0.51
N ARG A 22 -16.26 3.46 -0.21
CA ARG A 22 -15.40 4.21 -1.13
C ARG A 22 -15.08 3.41 -2.39
N VAL A 23 -14.88 2.11 -2.29
CA VAL A 23 -14.65 1.20 -3.42
C VAL A 23 -15.87 1.12 -4.33
N ASN A 24 -17.07 1.05 -3.75
CA ASN A 24 -18.32 1.07 -4.50
C ASN A 24 -18.54 2.43 -5.20
N GLU A 25 -18.19 3.56 -4.57
CA GLU A 25 -18.20 4.89 -5.21
C GLU A 25 -17.19 4.99 -6.37
N LEU A 26 -16.10 4.23 -6.32
CA LEU A 26 -15.05 4.22 -7.34
C LEU A 26 -15.34 3.25 -8.50
N ALA A 27 -16.27 2.31 -8.29
CA ALA A 27 -16.68 1.30 -9.27
C ALA A 27 -17.33 1.86 -10.54
N ASP A 28 -17.90 3.06 -10.44
CA ASP A 28 -18.49 3.82 -11.54
C ASP A 28 -17.43 4.36 -12.53
N ARG A 29 -16.13 4.32 -12.16
CA ARG A 29 -15.05 4.73 -13.06
C ARG A 29 -14.51 3.51 -13.80
N GLU A 30 -15.13 3.17 -14.93
CA GLU A 30 -14.84 2.01 -15.82
C GLU A 30 -13.37 1.81 -16.25
N ARG A 31 -12.43 2.68 -15.89
CA ARG A 31 -11.04 2.68 -16.39
C ARG A 31 -10.05 1.86 -15.57
N PHE A 32 -10.36 1.51 -14.33
CA PHE A 32 -9.40 0.87 -13.42
C PHE A 32 -9.93 -0.46 -12.89
N ALA A 33 -9.18 -1.53 -13.15
CA ALA A 33 -9.52 -2.88 -12.71
C ALA A 33 -8.96 -3.20 -11.32
N ILE A 34 -7.88 -2.52 -10.92
CA ILE A 34 -7.17 -2.75 -9.66
C ILE A 34 -7.02 -1.47 -8.86
N VAL A 35 -7.25 -1.57 -7.55
CA VAL A 35 -6.97 -0.51 -6.58
C VAL A 35 -5.99 -1.06 -5.55
N LEU A 36 -4.85 -0.39 -5.39
CA LEU A 36 -3.93 -0.63 -4.27
C LEU A 36 -4.25 0.34 -3.15
N VAL A 37 -4.36 -0.18 -1.95
CA VAL A 37 -4.53 0.61 -0.74
C VAL A 37 -3.37 0.35 0.19
N ILE A 38 -2.73 1.43 0.65
CA ILE A 38 -1.59 1.36 1.54
C ILE A 38 -2.00 1.92 2.90
N ALA A 39 -1.99 1.07 3.91
CA ALA A 39 -2.13 1.48 5.29
C ALA A 39 -0.73 1.73 5.88
N PRO A 40 -0.44 2.91 6.45
CA PRO A 40 0.89 3.24 6.93
C PRO A 40 1.30 2.38 8.14
N ASN A 41 2.57 1.96 8.19
CA ASN A 41 3.15 1.31 9.36
C ASN A 41 3.64 2.37 10.36
N VAL A 42 3.06 2.38 11.56
CA VAL A 42 3.41 3.34 12.62
C VAL A 42 4.87 3.20 13.06
N ALA A 43 5.40 1.97 13.13
CA ALA A 43 6.80 1.75 13.50
C ALA A 43 7.76 2.35 12.46
N TRP A 44 7.42 2.20 11.16
CA TRP A 44 8.16 2.83 10.08
C TRP A 44 8.08 4.35 10.12
N LEU A 45 6.88 4.89 10.34
CA LEU A 45 6.66 6.34 10.46
C LEU A 45 7.44 6.94 11.63
N ASN A 46 7.55 6.24 12.75
CA ASN A 46 8.36 6.69 13.88
C ASN A 46 9.86 6.74 13.57
N GLN A 47 10.34 5.93 12.62
CA GLN A 47 11.74 5.91 12.19
C GLN A 47 12.05 6.98 11.14
N HIS A 48 11.16 7.20 10.17
CA HIS A 48 11.43 8.01 8.98
C HIS A 48 10.61 9.30 8.86
N GLY A 49 9.48 9.37 9.56
CA GLY A 49 8.55 10.50 9.56
C GLY A 49 7.60 10.56 8.36
N TRP A 50 6.58 11.40 8.49
CA TRP A 50 5.58 11.66 7.45
C TRP A 50 6.13 12.23 6.14
N PRO A 51 7.13 13.14 6.14
CA PRO A 51 7.69 13.66 4.89
C PRO A 51 8.27 12.54 4.01
N ALA A 52 9.03 11.61 4.60
CA ALA A 52 9.60 10.47 3.89
C ALA A 52 8.49 9.53 3.36
N TYR A 53 7.46 9.30 4.16
CA TYR A 53 6.28 8.53 3.73
C TYR A 53 5.65 9.13 2.47
N TYR A 54 5.39 10.45 2.48
CA TYR A 54 4.78 11.13 1.34
C TYR A 54 5.65 11.10 0.09
N THR A 55 6.97 11.19 0.22
CA THR A 55 7.87 11.03 -0.94
C THR A 55 7.71 9.66 -1.59
N VAL A 56 7.61 8.59 -0.81
CA VAL A 56 7.40 7.23 -1.35
C VAL A 56 6.01 7.10 -1.98
N MET A 57 4.96 7.63 -1.33
CA MET A 57 3.62 7.61 -1.91
C MET A 57 3.53 8.41 -3.20
N ASP A 58 4.18 9.57 -3.26
CA ASP A 58 4.26 10.40 -4.46
C ASP A 58 5.02 9.69 -5.59
N LEU A 59 6.03 8.87 -5.26
CA LEU A 59 6.71 8.00 -6.22
C LEU A 59 5.75 6.94 -6.78
N PHE A 60 5.04 6.18 -5.94
CA PHE A 60 4.02 5.23 -6.40
C PHE A 60 2.93 5.89 -7.26
N ALA A 61 2.56 7.13 -6.93
CA ALA A 61 1.54 7.88 -7.64
C ALA A 61 1.98 8.34 -9.04
N THR A 62 3.27 8.59 -9.25
CA THR A 62 3.79 9.27 -10.45
C THR A 62 4.70 8.40 -11.32
N TYR A 63 5.21 7.28 -10.78
CA TYR A 63 6.21 6.47 -11.47
C TYR A 63 5.71 5.94 -12.83
N GLY A 64 6.50 6.22 -13.87
CA GLY A 64 6.23 5.81 -15.25
C GLY A 64 5.11 6.58 -15.95
N LEU A 65 4.61 7.68 -15.37
CA LEU A 65 3.58 8.53 -15.96
C LEU A 65 4.18 9.80 -16.59
N CYS A 66 3.40 10.44 -17.48
CA CYS A 66 3.78 11.75 -18.00
C CYS A 66 3.78 12.82 -16.90
N PRO A 67 4.51 13.95 -17.08
CA PRO A 67 4.47 15.06 -16.13
C PRO A 67 3.03 15.48 -15.80
N ASN A 68 2.78 15.83 -14.53
CA ASN A 68 1.48 16.21 -13.97
C ASN A 68 0.40 15.12 -13.97
N GLN A 69 0.72 13.87 -14.33
CA GLN A 69 -0.20 12.74 -14.18
C GLN A 69 0.09 11.98 -12.89
N ARG A 70 -1.00 11.58 -12.22
CA ARG A 70 -0.95 10.79 -11.00
C ARG A 70 -2.04 9.74 -10.99
N ARG A 71 -1.77 8.60 -10.36
CA ARG A 71 -2.72 7.49 -10.22
C ARG A 71 -3.38 7.42 -8.85
N ASP A 72 -3.29 8.45 -8.01
CA ASP A 72 -3.77 8.42 -6.63
C ASP A 72 -4.82 9.50 -6.29
N ASN A 73 -5.14 10.38 -7.24
CA ASN A 73 -5.93 11.60 -7.01
C ASN A 73 -5.45 12.41 -5.78
N ASN A 74 -4.13 12.48 -5.56
CA ASN A 74 -3.49 13.11 -4.41
C ASN A 74 -3.84 12.52 -3.04
N SER A 75 -4.44 11.31 -2.99
CA SER A 75 -4.80 10.67 -1.72
C SER A 75 -3.58 10.16 -0.94
N ARG A 76 -2.50 9.77 -1.64
CA ARG A 76 -1.31 9.13 -1.05
C ARG A 76 -1.59 7.85 -0.24
N CYS A 77 -2.74 7.24 -0.45
CA CYS A 77 -3.15 6.01 0.22
C CYS A 77 -3.96 5.07 -0.69
N LEU A 78 -4.60 5.60 -1.74
CA LEU A 78 -5.35 4.84 -2.74
C LEU A 78 -4.73 5.05 -4.12
N PHE A 79 -4.38 3.98 -4.81
CA PHE A 79 -3.72 4.02 -6.12
C PHE A 79 -4.48 3.17 -7.13
N TYR A 80 -4.73 3.72 -8.30
CA TYR A 80 -5.55 3.11 -9.35
C TYR A 80 -4.66 2.56 -10.46
N PHE A 81 -4.89 1.30 -10.83
CA PHE A 81 -4.15 0.60 -11.87
C PHE A 81 -5.11 -0.02 -12.88
N ARG A 82 -4.69 -0.08 -14.15
CA ARG A 82 -5.45 -0.72 -15.22
C ARG A 82 -5.51 -2.23 -15.05
N GLY A 83 -4.54 -2.82 -14.35
CA GLY A 83 -4.47 -4.24 -14.08
C GLY A 83 -3.34 -4.61 -13.12
N VAL A 84 -3.34 -5.88 -12.68
CA VAL A 84 -2.36 -6.42 -11.71
C VAL A 84 -0.94 -6.33 -12.24
N TYR A 85 -0.75 -6.55 -13.54
CA TYR A 85 0.56 -6.43 -14.17
C TYR A 85 1.15 -5.02 -14.06
N GLU A 86 0.34 -3.97 -14.24
CA GLU A 86 0.82 -2.58 -14.09
C GLU A 86 1.23 -2.28 -12.65
N LEU A 87 0.43 -2.74 -11.68
CA LEU A 87 0.71 -2.61 -10.25
C LEU A 87 2.09 -3.20 -9.89
N PHE A 88 2.30 -4.48 -10.21
CA PHE A 88 3.57 -5.15 -9.87
C PHE A 88 4.75 -4.60 -10.67
N LYS A 89 4.55 -4.20 -11.94
CA LYS A 89 5.60 -3.53 -12.71
C LYS A 89 6.08 -2.23 -12.03
N VAL A 90 5.17 -1.44 -11.46
CA VAL A 90 5.54 -0.23 -10.71
C VAL A 90 6.26 -0.58 -9.41
N ARG A 91 5.71 -1.52 -8.62
CA ARG A 91 6.31 -1.99 -7.37
C ARG A 91 7.74 -2.50 -7.59
N ASP A 92 7.93 -3.40 -8.56
CA ASP A 92 9.21 -4.01 -8.88
C ASP A 92 10.20 -2.98 -9.41
N ALA A 93 9.75 -2.02 -10.22
CA ALA A 93 10.64 -0.97 -10.72
C ALA A 93 11.10 -0.02 -9.60
N ILE A 94 10.22 0.35 -8.66
CA ILE A 94 10.59 1.15 -7.48
C ILE A 94 11.59 0.38 -6.60
N ARG A 95 11.33 -0.90 -6.36
CA ARG A 95 12.18 -1.79 -5.55
C ARG A 95 13.54 -2.04 -6.20
N ASN A 96 13.55 -2.55 -7.43
CA ASN A 96 14.76 -3.04 -8.10
C ASN A 96 15.69 -1.90 -8.53
N ASN A 97 15.16 -0.71 -8.79
CA ASN A 97 15.97 0.49 -9.08
C ASN A 97 16.34 1.28 -7.80
N MET A 98 16.05 0.74 -6.61
CA MET A 98 16.37 1.37 -5.32
C MET A 98 15.84 2.80 -5.17
N LEU A 99 14.66 3.09 -5.72
CA LEU A 99 14.08 4.45 -5.68
C LEU A 99 13.45 4.80 -4.34
N ALA A 100 13.08 3.78 -3.56
CA ALA A 100 12.58 3.91 -2.19
C ALA A 100 13.14 2.77 -1.32
N PRO A 101 14.45 2.77 -1.02
CA PRO A 101 15.11 1.64 -0.37
C PRO A 101 14.61 1.40 1.06
N THR A 102 14.14 2.44 1.73
CA THR A 102 13.54 2.34 3.06
C THR A 102 12.09 1.87 3.01
N ALA A 103 11.44 1.78 1.84
CA ALA A 103 10.03 1.40 1.78
C ALA A 103 9.78 -0.10 1.95
N PHE A 104 10.78 -0.93 1.63
CA PHE A 104 10.69 -2.38 1.63
C PHE A 104 11.38 -2.97 2.85
N GLY A 105 10.66 -3.81 3.58
CA GLY A 105 11.14 -4.50 4.76
C GLY A 105 11.67 -5.89 4.44
N VAL A 106 12.41 -6.46 5.38
CA VAL A 106 12.79 -7.87 5.33
C VAL A 106 11.70 -8.75 5.97
N PRO A 107 11.33 -9.88 5.34
CA PRO A 107 10.44 -10.87 5.95
C PRO A 107 10.89 -11.28 7.35
N LEU A 108 9.95 -11.45 8.28
CA LEU A 108 10.23 -11.84 9.67
C LEU A 108 11.14 -13.07 9.78
N SER A 109 10.95 -14.06 8.90
CA SER A 109 11.74 -15.29 8.84
C SER A 109 13.23 -15.07 8.55
N CYS A 110 13.59 -13.95 7.93
CA CYS A 110 14.97 -13.64 7.55
C CYS A 110 15.65 -12.65 8.51
N ARG A 111 14.90 -11.99 9.40
CA ARG A 111 15.40 -10.90 10.25
C ARG A 111 16.54 -11.29 11.20
N THR A 112 16.59 -12.53 11.66
CA THR A 112 17.62 -13.01 12.61
C THR A 112 19.03 -13.01 12.02
N ASN A 113 19.16 -13.06 10.69
CA ASN A 113 20.44 -13.12 9.99
C ASN A 113 20.75 -11.83 9.21
N CYS A 114 19.96 -10.77 9.41
CA CYS A 114 20.13 -9.51 8.69
C CYS A 114 21.11 -8.57 9.39
N ASN A 115 21.84 -7.81 8.59
CA ASN A 115 22.65 -6.71 9.08
C ASN A 115 21.74 -5.67 9.77
N PRO A 116 22.10 -5.15 10.95
CA PRO A 116 21.32 -4.13 11.69
C PRO A 116 21.03 -2.85 10.89
N THR A 117 21.74 -2.59 9.78
CA THR A 117 21.48 -1.44 8.90
C THR A 117 20.34 -1.66 7.90
N VAL A 118 19.77 -2.86 7.82
CA VAL A 118 18.71 -3.19 6.86
C VAL A 118 17.35 -2.71 7.38
N GLN A 119 16.51 -2.20 6.48
CA GLN A 119 15.14 -1.83 6.83
C GLN A 119 14.34 -3.08 7.24
N MET A 120 13.96 -3.14 8.52
CA MET A 120 13.21 -4.27 9.06
C MET A 120 11.71 -4.12 8.80
N GLU A 121 11.17 -2.95 9.12
CA GLU A 121 9.74 -2.67 8.99
C GLU A 121 9.41 -2.20 7.57
N PRO A 122 8.41 -2.77 6.88
CA PRO A 122 7.93 -2.19 5.63
C PRO A 122 7.22 -0.86 5.89
N ILE A 123 7.12 -0.01 4.87
CA ILE A 123 6.44 1.29 4.94
C ILE A 123 4.97 1.20 5.35
N GLY A 124 4.33 0.07 5.08
CA GLY A 124 2.91 -0.13 5.30
C GLY A 124 2.44 -1.52 4.93
N GLU A 125 1.13 -1.70 5.05
CA GLU A 125 0.42 -2.89 4.61
C GLU A 125 -0.27 -2.60 3.27
N ALA A 126 -0.15 -3.53 2.32
CA ALA A 126 -0.79 -3.43 1.02
C ALA A 126 -2.08 -4.26 0.98
N TRP A 127 -3.14 -3.64 0.47
CA TRP A 127 -4.41 -4.28 0.17
C TRP A 127 -4.69 -4.09 -1.32
N ILE A 128 -4.89 -5.18 -2.04
CA ILE A 128 -5.15 -5.17 -3.48
C ILE A 128 -6.61 -5.53 -3.68
N LEU A 129 -7.34 -4.62 -4.31
CA LEU A 129 -8.72 -4.84 -4.69
C LEU A 129 -8.79 -5.05 -6.18
N SER A 130 -9.51 -6.07 -6.59
CA SER A 130 -9.77 -6.37 -7.99
C SER A 130 -11.26 -6.33 -8.31
N LYS A 131 -11.58 -5.68 -9.43
CA LYS A 131 -12.93 -5.66 -9.99
C LYS A 131 -13.10 -6.88 -10.90
N ILE A 132 -13.55 -8.00 -10.36
CA ILE A 132 -13.85 -9.23 -11.12
C ILE A 132 -15.31 -9.60 -10.87
N SER A 133 -16.26 -9.02 -11.61
CA SER A 133 -17.73 -9.17 -11.45
C SER A 133 -18.33 -8.74 -10.09
N THR A 134 -17.57 -8.92 -9.00
CA THR A 134 -17.70 -8.40 -7.65
C THR A 134 -16.32 -7.91 -7.19
N TYR A 135 -16.24 -7.00 -6.22
CA TYR A 135 -14.96 -6.59 -5.65
C TYR A 135 -14.42 -7.69 -4.75
N ASP A 136 -13.24 -8.21 -5.09
CA ASP A 136 -12.46 -9.07 -4.19
C ASP A 136 -11.28 -8.27 -3.65
N ALA A 137 -11.04 -8.35 -2.34
CA ALA A 137 -10.01 -7.59 -1.63
C ALA A 137 -9.14 -8.55 -0.83
N GLY A 138 -7.86 -8.60 -1.19
CA GLY A 138 -6.85 -9.41 -0.51
C GLY A 138 -5.76 -8.54 0.09
N ARG A 139 -5.38 -8.84 1.33
CA ARG A 139 -4.12 -8.35 1.91
C ARG A 139 -2.95 -9.04 1.21
N ASP A 140 -1.93 -8.29 0.84
CA ASP A 140 -0.68 -8.82 0.27
C ASP A 140 0.46 -8.59 1.27
N ASP A 141 0.83 -9.66 1.97
CA ASP A 141 1.90 -9.65 2.97
C ASP A 141 3.32 -9.50 2.38
N HIS A 142 3.46 -9.65 1.06
CA HIS A 142 4.76 -9.66 0.37
C HIS A 142 4.98 -8.41 -0.48
N PHE A 143 3.96 -7.57 -0.66
CA PHE A 143 4.04 -6.39 -1.51
C PHE A 143 5.21 -5.46 -1.15
N PHE A 144 5.43 -5.20 0.14
CA PHE A 144 6.54 -4.37 0.63
C PHE A 144 7.72 -5.18 1.17
N MET A 145 7.89 -6.43 0.73
CA MET A 145 9.02 -7.25 1.14
C MET A 145 10.15 -7.29 0.10
N ILE A 146 11.39 -7.38 0.59
CA ILE A 146 12.58 -7.70 -0.19
C ILE A 146 12.72 -9.22 -0.32
#